data_AF-A0A4Y5SIX7-F1
#
_entry.id   AF-A0A4Y5SIX7-F1
#
_cell.length_a   1.000
_cell.length_b   1.000
_cell.length_c   1.000
_cell.angle_alpha   90.00
_cell.angle_beta   90.00
_cell.angle_gamma   90.00
#
_symmetry.space_group_name_H-M   'P 1'
#
loop_
_entity.id
_entity.type
_entity.pdbx_description
1 polymer ?
#
loop_
_entity_poly.entity_id
_entity_poly.type
_entity_poly.pdbx_seq_one_letter_code
_entity_poly.pdbx_strand_id
1 'polypeptide(L)'
;MPKVKPLVVPLSLLIILSTYYLSQPWIQTKPTFQLGIFLVSKCSDNVCLEINPYVELTNVVFYLAGWDSSNSTPYAREVESYFSPYRNHKAVLLARKALRAGLSYDAIPKFALELNSTEWSEYLIARVHGNEKLLNELARAIEEFVQDSNFLDFYENHKEFYREQIRLFFRENPNVFDIPHFVGEFFGEKQKRWVFILQPLEMYYNYGGSINSTVYAFLGVCSVSGGSPQYCNASVHEMAHSFINLP
;
A
#
# COMPACT_ATOMS: atom_id res chain seq x y z
N MET A 1 -54.91 -36.11 -20.57
CA MET A 1 -54.11 -34.96 -20.10
C MET A 1 -54.22 -34.86 -18.59
N PRO A 2 -53.13 -35.00 -17.81
CA PRO A 2 -53.22 -34.87 -16.35
C PRO A 2 -53.22 -33.39 -15.95
N LYS A 3 -54.13 -33.01 -15.03
CA LYS A 3 -54.20 -31.66 -14.46
C LYS A 3 -53.11 -31.49 -13.40
N VAL A 4 -52.18 -30.57 -13.64
CA VAL A 4 -51.19 -30.13 -12.65
C VAL A 4 -51.89 -29.21 -11.64
N LYS A 5 -51.78 -29.50 -10.34
CA LYS A 5 -52.27 -28.60 -9.27
C LYS A 5 -51.23 -27.50 -9.00
N PRO A 6 -51.64 -26.24 -8.78
CA PRO A 6 -50.71 -25.17 -8.48
C PRO A 6 -50.10 -25.37 -7.09
N LEU A 7 -48.78 -25.24 -7.00
CA LEU A 7 -48.02 -25.27 -5.77
C LEU A 7 -48.25 -23.95 -5.02
N VAL A 8 -49.01 -23.99 -3.92
CA VAL A 8 -49.20 -22.83 -3.04
C VAL A 8 -48.05 -22.85 -2.04
N VAL A 9 -47.07 -21.96 -2.23
CA VAL A 9 -45.99 -21.75 -1.26
C VAL A 9 -46.57 -20.97 -0.08
N PRO A 10 -46.50 -21.49 1.16
CA PRO A 10 -47.08 -20.81 2.31
C PRO A 10 -46.32 -19.50 2.61
N LEU A 11 -47.06 -18.44 2.91
CA LEU A 11 -46.56 -17.08 3.16
C LEU A 11 -45.49 -17.03 4.27
N SER A 12 -45.56 -17.95 5.24
CA SER A 12 -44.56 -18.13 6.30
C SER A 12 -43.17 -18.50 5.77
N LEU A 13 -43.08 -19.29 4.69
CA LEU A 13 -41.81 -19.64 4.05
C LEU A 13 -41.19 -18.44 3.31
N LEU A 14 -42.02 -17.59 2.70
CA LEU A 14 -41.58 -16.35 2.05
C LEU A 14 -41.05 -15.33 3.08
N ILE A 15 -41.69 -15.23 4.25
CA ILE A 15 -41.24 -14.34 5.32
C ILE A 15 -39.90 -14.82 5.91
N ILE A 16 -39.74 -16.13 6.15
CA ILE A 16 -38.48 -16.71 6.65
C ILE A 16 -37.35 -16.54 5.62
N LEU A 17 -37.61 -16.73 4.32
CA LEU A 17 -36.64 -16.44 3.27
C LEU A 17 -36.27 -14.96 3.21
N SER A 18 -37.24 -14.05 3.38
CA SER A 18 -36.99 -12.61 3.37
C SER A 18 -36.14 -12.14 4.56
N THR A 19 -36.38 -12.67 5.76
CA THR A 19 -35.59 -12.35 6.94
C THR A 19 -34.22 -13.03 6.92
N TYR A 20 -34.09 -14.17 6.26
CA TYR A 20 -32.80 -14.83 6.01
C TYR A 20 -31.95 -14.06 4.99
N TYR A 21 -32.54 -13.52 3.91
CA TYR A 21 -31.85 -12.66 2.95
C TYR A 21 -31.44 -11.30 3.54
N LEU A 22 -32.23 -10.77 4.48
CA LEU A 22 -31.92 -9.52 5.18
C LEU A 22 -30.91 -9.67 6.33
N SER A 23 -30.67 -10.91 6.81
CA SER A 23 -29.80 -11.19 7.96
C SER A 23 -28.46 -11.82 7.60
N GLN A 24 -28.16 -12.07 6.32
CA GLN A 24 -26.79 -12.36 5.93
C GLN A 24 -25.95 -11.09 6.17
N PRO A 25 -24.97 -11.10 7.11
CA PRO A 25 -23.95 -10.07 7.07
C PRO A 25 -23.34 -10.20 5.68
N TRP A 26 -23.49 -9.17 4.86
CA TRP A 26 -22.76 -9.09 3.60
C TRP A 26 -21.29 -9.12 3.98
N ILE A 27 -20.69 -10.31 4.00
CA ILE A 27 -19.24 -10.49 4.09
C ILE A 27 -18.76 -9.85 2.79
N GLN A 28 -18.44 -8.57 2.87
CA GLN A 28 -17.86 -7.87 1.74
C GLN A 28 -16.49 -8.51 1.55
N THR A 29 -16.36 -9.30 0.51
CA THR A 29 -15.07 -9.86 0.11
C THR A 29 -14.14 -8.72 -0.28
N LYS A 30 -12.85 -8.91 0.00
CA LYS A 30 -11.81 -8.01 -0.46
C LYS A 30 -11.83 -7.91 -1.99
N PRO A 31 -11.76 -6.70 -2.57
CA PRO A 31 -11.73 -6.55 -4.02
C PRO A 31 -10.44 -7.13 -4.60
N THR A 32 -10.52 -7.77 -5.77
CA THR A 32 -9.34 -8.10 -6.56
C THR A 32 -8.79 -6.80 -7.15
N PHE A 33 -7.54 -6.49 -6.86
CA PHE A 33 -6.90 -5.26 -7.32
C PHE A 33 -5.63 -5.58 -8.10
N GLN A 34 -5.51 -5.09 -9.34
CA GLN A 34 -4.29 -5.21 -10.14
C GLN A 34 -4.03 -3.94 -10.96
N LEU A 35 -2.84 -3.36 -10.83
CA LEU A 35 -2.46 -2.17 -11.61
C LEU A 35 -2.03 -2.45 -13.05
N GLY A 36 -1.59 -3.68 -13.34
CA GLY A 36 -1.10 -4.03 -14.69
C GLY A 36 0.15 -3.27 -15.15
N ILE A 37 0.88 -2.60 -14.25
CA ILE A 37 2.09 -1.81 -14.58
C ILE A 37 3.36 -2.45 -14.03
N PHE A 38 4.45 -2.32 -14.78
CA PHE A 38 5.77 -2.75 -14.32
C PHE A 38 6.37 -1.74 -13.37
N LEU A 39 6.76 -2.22 -12.19
CA LEU A 39 7.50 -1.43 -11.22
C LEU A 39 8.92 -1.11 -11.71
N VAL A 40 9.49 -0.03 -11.20
CA VAL A 40 10.89 0.34 -11.43
C VAL A 40 11.75 -0.29 -10.34
N SER A 41 12.69 -1.16 -10.71
CA SER A 41 13.58 -1.82 -9.75
C SER A 41 14.97 -2.13 -10.31
N LYS A 42 15.86 -2.43 -9.38
CA LYS A 42 17.14 -3.10 -9.60
C LYS A 42 17.25 -4.21 -8.57
N CYS A 43 17.61 -5.43 -8.98
CA CYS A 43 17.72 -6.60 -8.10
C CYS A 43 19.04 -7.34 -8.33
N SER A 44 19.52 -8.00 -7.28
CA SER A 44 20.59 -9.00 -7.31
C SER A 44 20.16 -10.15 -6.42
N ASP A 45 20.13 -11.37 -6.97
CA ASP A 45 19.64 -12.57 -6.28
C ASP A 45 18.26 -12.35 -5.64
N ASN A 46 18.16 -12.44 -4.32
CA ASN A 46 16.92 -12.25 -3.57
C ASN A 46 16.77 -10.86 -2.94
N VAL A 47 17.61 -9.91 -3.33
CA VAL A 47 17.59 -8.52 -2.83
C VAL A 47 17.19 -7.57 -3.95
N CYS A 48 16.19 -6.72 -3.69
CA CYS A 48 15.71 -5.73 -4.64
C CYS A 48 15.70 -4.33 -4.02
N LEU A 49 15.97 -3.31 -4.83
CA LEU A 49 15.67 -1.91 -4.57
C LEU A 49 14.63 -1.46 -5.60
N GLU A 50 13.50 -0.93 -5.15
CA GLU A 50 12.38 -0.61 -6.02
C GLU A 50 11.63 0.67 -5.63
N ILE A 51 10.90 1.22 -6.60
CA ILE A 51 9.80 2.16 -6.36
C ILE A 51 8.53 1.44 -6.77
N ASN A 52 7.73 1.05 -5.79
CA ASN A 52 6.59 0.18 -6.00
C ASN A 52 5.32 0.99 -6.37
N PRO A 53 4.63 0.67 -7.48
CA PRO A 53 3.48 1.46 -7.95
C PRO A 53 2.26 1.40 -7.02
N TYR A 54 2.08 0.30 -6.26
CA TYR A 54 1.00 0.23 -5.26
C TYR A 54 1.30 1.15 -4.08
N VAL A 55 2.56 1.19 -3.65
CA VAL A 55 3.02 2.07 -2.58
C VAL A 55 2.92 3.53 -3.02
N GLU A 56 3.39 3.87 -4.22
CA GLU A 56 3.30 5.24 -4.75
C GLU A 56 1.84 5.71 -4.88
N LEU A 57 0.96 4.89 -5.45
CA LEU A 57 -0.47 5.18 -5.54
C LEU A 57 -1.08 5.46 -4.17
N THR A 58 -0.76 4.60 -3.20
CA THR A 58 -1.28 4.73 -1.84
C THR A 58 -0.74 6.01 -1.19
N ASN A 59 0.56 6.30 -1.30
CA ASN A 59 1.14 7.54 -0.78
C ASN A 59 0.47 8.78 -1.40
N VAL A 60 0.19 8.80 -2.71
CA VAL A 60 -0.54 9.90 -3.37
C VAL A 60 -1.93 10.09 -2.75
N VAL A 61 -2.71 9.01 -2.61
CA VAL A 61 -4.07 9.10 -2.04
C VAL A 61 -4.03 9.59 -0.58
N PHE A 62 -3.07 9.12 0.20
CA PHE A 62 -2.91 9.51 1.61
C PHE A 62 -2.35 10.95 1.75
N TYR A 63 -1.46 11.37 0.85
CA TYR A 63 -0.96 12.75 0.77
C TYR A 63 -2.12 13.74 0.56
N LEU A 64 -3.01 13.46 -0.40
CA LEU A 64 -4.22 14.26 -0.63
C LEU A 64 -5.22 14.20 0.55
N ALA A 65 -5.17 13.12 1.33
CA ALA A 65 -5.94 12.95 2.56
C ALA A 65 -5.37 13.73 3.74
N GLY A 66 -4.16 14.29 3.62
CA GLY A 66 -3.51 15.12 4.61
C GLY A 66 -2.32 14.46 5.32
N TRP A 67 -2.00 13.20 4.99
CA TRP A 67 -0.76 12.56 5.42
C TRP A 67 0.44 13.32 4.85
N ASP A 68 1.45 13.59 5.67
CA ASP A 68 2.65 14.33 5.27
C ASP A 68 2.38 15.63 4.47
N SER A 69 1.28 16.32 4.78
CA SER A 69 0.82 17.50 4.00
C SER A 69 1.75 18.72 4.08
N SER A 70 2.71 18.72 5.01
CA SER A 70 3.79 19.70 5.08
C SER A 70 4.94 19.43 4.11
N ASN A 71 4.97 18.25 3.48
CA ASN A 71 5.98 17.91 2.50
C ASN A 71 5.88 18.86 1.29
N SER A 72 6.96 19.61 1.12
CA SER A 72 7.12 20.63 0.09
C SER A 72 8.38 20.37 -0.74
N THR A 73 8.80 19.11 -0.86
CA THR A 73 9.84 18.72 -1.82
C THR A 73 9.40 19.06 -3.25
N PRO A 74 10.34 19.20 -4.21
CA PRO A 74 9.99 19.38 -5.62
C PRO A 74 9.00 18.34 -6.13
N TYR A 75 9.24 17.06 -5.81
CA TYR A 75 8.37 15.96 -6.20
C TYR A 75 6.97 16.05 -5.54
N ALA A 76 6.88 16.39 -4.25
CA ALA A 76 5.58 16.58 -3.60
C ALA A 76 4.77 17.72 -4.24
N ARG A 77 5.42 18.79 -4.72
CA ARG A 77 4.74 19.86 -5.46
C ARG A 77 4.23 19.40 -6.83
N GLU A 78 4.96 18.52 -7.51
CA GLU A 78 4.51 17.93 -8.78
C GLU A 78 3.30 17.02 -8.56
N VAL A 79 3.34 16.16 -7.54
CA VAL A 79 2.20 15.34 -7.11
C VAL A 79 1.00 16.22 -6.75
N GLU A 80 1.19 17.26 -5.95
CA GLU A 80 0.14 18.20 -5.58
C GLU A 80 -0.47 18.88 -6.82
N SER A 81 0.38 19.37 -7.73
CA SER A 81 -0.07 20.02 -8.96
C SER A 81 -0.91 19.08 -9.83
N TYR A 82 -0.52 17.81 -9.93
CA TYR A 82 -1.21 16.84 -10.77
C TYR A 82 -2.51 16.34 -10.13
N PHE A 83 -2.49 16.00 -8.84
CA PHE A 83 -3.60 15.30 -8.19
C PHE A 83 -4.54 16.18 -7.35
N SER A 84 -4.24 17.47 -7.16
CA SER A 84 -5.13 18.37 -6.39
C SER A 84 -6.59 18.44 -6.86
N PRO A 85 -6.94 18.27 -8.15
CA PRO A 85 -8.36 18.21 -8.57
C PRO A 85 -9.14 17.05 -7.91
N TYR A 86 -8.45 16.00 -7.49
CA TYR A 86 -9.05 14.78 -6.93
C TYR A 86 -9.15 14.80 -5.39
N ARG A 87 -8.93 15.94 -4.73
CA ARG A 87 -9.00 16.06 -3.25
C ARG A 87 -10.36 15.70 -2.63
N ASN A 88 -11.42 15.71 -3.44
CA ASN A 88 -12.77 15.30 -3.05
C ASN A 88 -13.16 13.92 -3.59
N HIS A 89 -12.23 13.20 -4.23
CA HIS A 89 -12.46 11.83 -4.70
C HIS A 89 -12.76 10.91 -3.51
N LYS A 90 -13.62 9.91 -3.73
CA LYS A 90 -14.06 8.95 -2.71
C LYS A 90 -12.88 8.25 -2.02
N ALA A 91 -11.83 7.90 -2.76
CA ALA A 91 -10.59 7.33 -2.23
C ALA A 91 -9.95 8.24 -1.16
N VAL A 92 -9.84 9.53 -1.44
CA VAL A 92 -9.24 10.52 -0.54
C VAL A 92 -10.11 10.71 0.72
N LEU A 93 -11.44 10.74 0.56
CA LEU A 93 -12.37 10.84 1.68
C LEU A 93 -12.32 9.59 2.59
N LEU A 94 -12.21 8.40 2.00
CA LEU A 94 -12.06 7.15 2.74
C LEU A 94 -10.68 7.04 3.39
N ALA A 95 -9.61 7.50 2.73
CA ALA A 95 -8.28 7.57 3.31
C ALA A 95 -8.24 8.51 4.52
N ARG A 96 -8.91 9.67 4.47
CA ARG A 96 -9.12 10.55 5.65
C ARG A 96 -9.81 9.82 6.80
N LYS A 97 -10.81 8.99 6.50
CA LYS A 97 -11.52 8.19 7.50
C LYS A 97 -10.61 7.08 8.07
N ALA A 98 -9.83 6.42 7.23
CA ALA A 98 -8.90 5.37 7.62
C ALA A 98 -7.74 5.92 8.48
N LEU A 99 -7.20 7.10 8.13
CA LEU A 99 -6.22 7.83 8.96
C LEU A 99 -6.77 8.08 10.37
N ARG A 100 -8.00 8.61 10.48
CA ARG A 100 -8.67 8.81 11.78
C ARG A 100 -8.94 7.52 12.54
N ALA A 101 -9.10 6.39 11.83
CA ALA A 101 -9.31 5.09 12.44
C ALA A 101 -8.02 4.42 12.94
N GLY A 102 -6.85 4.87 12.47
CA GLY A 102 -5.54 4.35 12.88
C GLY A 102 -4.67 3.80 11.76
N LEU A 103 -5.15 3.79 10.50
CA LEU A 103 -4.38 3.40 9.32
C LEU A 103 -3.39 4.52 8.93
N SER A 104 -2.30 4.65 9.69
CA SER A 104 -1.28 5.69 9.58
C SER A 104 0.11 5.10 9.76
N TYR A 105 1.16 5.88 9.48
CA TYR A 105 2.55 5.44 9.60
C TYR A 105 2.81 4.14 8.80
N ASP A 106 3.41 3.14 9.43
CA ASP A 106 3.77 1.84 8.90
C ASP A 106 2.59 1.05 8.30
N ALA A 107 1.35 1.36 8.74
CA ALA A 107 0.16 0.73 8.21
C ALA A 107 -0.17 1.15 6.77
N ILE A 108 0.26 2.34 6.32
CA ILE A 108 0.02 2.85 4.97
C ILE A 108 0.76 2.00 3.91
N PRO A 109 2.10 1.86 3.97
CA PRO A 109 2.82 1.03 2.99
C PRO A 109 2.44 -0.45 3.10
N LYS A 110 2.10 -0.95 4.29
CA LYS A 110 1.61 -2.33 4.44
C LYS A 110 0.25 -2.54 3.78
N PHE A 111 -0.68 -1.60 3.94
CA PHE A 111 -1.95 -1.60 3.22
C PHE A 111 -1.73 -1.60 1.70
N ALA A 112 -0.79 -0.80 1.21
CA ALA A 112 -0.44 -0.75 -0.21
C ALA A 112 0.02 -2.11 -0.75
N LEU A 113 0.94 -2.79 -0.04
CA LEU A 113 1.43 -4.11 -0.45
C LEU A 113 0.36 -5.19 -0.39
N GLU A 114 -0.62 -5.05 0.50
CA GLU A 114 -1.73 -5.98 0.60
C GLU A 114 -2.87 -5.66 -0.37
N LEU A 115 -2.87 -4.56 -1.13
CA LEU A 115 -3.94 -4.28 -2.09
C LEU A 115 -4.20 -5.45 -3.06
N ASN A 116 -3.14 -6.13 -3.51
CA ASN A 116 -3.22 -7.24 -4.46
C ASN A 116 -3.27 -8.65 -3.80
N SER A 117 -3.34 -8.73 -2.46
CA SER A 117 -3.44 -10.01 -1.76
C SER A 117 -4.90 -10.46 -1.61
N THR A 118 -5.12 -11.73 -1.29
CA THR A 118 -6.46 -12.31 -1.12
C THR A 118 -7.17 -11.84 0.15
N GLU A 119 -6.41 -11.47 1.18
CA GLU A 119 -6.91 -11.21 2.54
C GLU A 119 -6.15 -10.04 3.16
N TRP A 120 -6.78 -9.33 4.12
CA TRP A 120 -6.07 -8.36 4.95
C TRP A 120 -5.42 -9.06 6.13
N SER A 121 -4.20 -8.66 6.49
CA SER A 121 -3.56 -9.12 7.72
C SER A 121 -4.33 -8.65 8.95
N GLU A 122 -4.30 -9.45 10.01
CA GLU A 122 -4.87 -9.10 11.32
C GLU A 122 -4.35 -7.76 11.82
N TYR A 123 -3.08 -7.45 11.52
CA TYR A 123 -2.48 -6.15 11.79
C TYR A 123 -3.30 -5.01 11.17
N LEU A 124 -3.59 -5.03 9.86
CA LEU A 124 -4.34 -3.94 9.22
C LEU A 124 -5.78 -3.87 9.73
N ILE A 125 -6.40 -5.02 10.00
CA ILE A 125 -7.75 -5.10 10.59
C ILE A 125 -7.75 -4.44 11.98
N ALA A 126 -6.74 -4.72 12.81
CA ALA A 126 -6.58 -4.11 14.13
C ALA A 126 -6.36 -2.59 14.05
N ARG A 127 -5.60 -2.11 13.06
CA ARG A 127 -5.35 -0.67 12.83
C ARG A 127 -6.62 0.13 12.50
N VAL A 128 -7.70 -0.53 12.08
CA VAL A 128 -9.01 0.09 11.87
C VAL A 128 -10.07 -0.42 12.86
N HIS A 129 -9.63 -0.94 14.01
CA HIS A 129 -10.48 -1.44 15.08
C HIS A 129 -11.51 -2.49 14.62
N GLY A 130 -11.08 -3.43 13.77
CA GLY A 130 -11.93 -4.49 13.24
C GLY A 130 -12.81 -4.08 12.07
N ASN A 131 -12.74 -2.82 11.61
CA ASN A 131 -13.56 -2.31 10.51
C ASN A 131 -13.00 -2.72 9.14
N GLU A 132 -12.96 -4.02 8.86
CA GLU A 132 -12.49 -4.56 7.57
C GLU A 132 -13.26 -3.99 6.38
N LYS A 133 -14.55 -3.67 6.56
CA LYS A 133 -15.37 -2.98 5.57
C LYS A 133 -14.74 -1.66 5.11
N LEU A 134 -14.12 -0.89 6.01
CA LEU A 134 -13.42 0.34 5.65
C LEU A 134 -12.23 0.07 4.72
N LEU A 135 -11.46 -1.00 4.96
CA LEU A 135 -10.35 -1.39 4.09
C LEU A 135 -10.85 -1.80 2.71
N ASN A 136 -11.93 -2.58 2.66
CA ASN A 136 -12.54 -3.01 1.39
C ASN A 136 -13.13 -1.84 0.60
N GLU A 137 -13.82 -0.91 1.26
CA GLU A 137 -14.33 0.30 0.63
C GLU A 137 -13.19 1.20 0.12
N LEU A 138 -12.13 1.34 0.90
CA LEU A 138 -10.95 2.12 0.51
C LEU A 138 -10.24 1.51 -0.69
N ALA A 139 -10.00 0.19 -0.70
CA ALA A 139 -9.33 -0.49 -1.81
C ALA A 139 -10.11 -0.35 -3.13
N ARG A 140 -11.45 -0.52 -3.11
CA ARG A 140 -12.30 -0.27 -4.31
C ARG A 140 -12.22 1.18 -4.76
N ALA A 141 -12.26 2.12 -3.81
CA ALA A 141 -12.18 3.53 -4.17
C ALA A 141 -10.80 3.91 -4.71
N ILE A 142 -9.71 3.29 -4.25
CA ILE A 142 -8.38 3.48 -4.82
C ILE A 142 -8.33 2.93 -6.25
N GLU A 143 -9.02 1.82 -6.54
CA GLU A 143 -9.11 1.29 -7.91
C GLU A 143 -9.84 2.27 -8.84
N GLU A 144 -10.96 2.82 -8.38
CA GLU A 144 -11.69 3.92 -9.06
C GLU A 144 -10.75 5.13 -9.28
N PHE A 145 -9.96 5.50 -8.27
CA PHE A 145 -9.01 6.62 -8.35
C PHE A 145 -7.95 6.42 -9.44
N VAL A 146 -7.47 5.20 -9.66
CA VAL A 146 -6.47 4.91 -10.70
C VAL A 146 -6.97 5.36 -12.08
N GLN A 147 -8.24 5.05 -12.38
CA GLN A 147 -8.86 5.40 -13.66
C GLN A 147 -9.18 6.89 -13.72
N ASP A 148 -9.83 7.43 -12.69
CA ASP A 148 -10.30 8.81 -12.69
C ASP A 148 -9.14 9.83 -12.71
N SER A 149 -8.01 9.47 -12.10
CA SER A 149 -6.82 10.32 -12.00
C SER A 149 -5.75 10.10 -13.06
N ASN A 150 -5.92 9.12 -13.95
CA ASN A 150 -4.86 8.68 -14.86
C ASN A 150 -3.54 8.41 -14.12
N PHE A 151 -3.60 7.72 -12.96
CA PHE A 151 -2.42 7.44 -12.15
C PHE A 151 -1.37 6.62 -12.91
N LEU A 152 -1.81 5.68 -13.76
CA LEU A 152 -0.88 4.85 -14.54
C LEU A 152 -0.02 5.68 -15.49
N ASP A 153 -0.62 6.68 -16.15
CA ASP A 153 0.11 7.61 -17.02
C ASP A 153 1.06 8.49 -16.22
N PHE A 154 0.62 8.97 -15.04
CA PHE A 154 1.51 9.66 -14.12
C PHE A 154 2.73 8.80 -13.78
N TYR A 155 2.53 7.56 -13.32
CA TYR A 155 3.64 6.69 -12.95
C TYR A 155 4.55 6.35 -14.14
N GLU A 156 3.99 6.07 -15.31
CA GLU A 156 4.76 5.78 -16.53
C GLU A 156 5.65 6.95 -16.93
N ASN A 157 5.10 8.17 -16.92
CA ASN A 157 5.83 9.39 -17.27
C ASN A 157 6.93 9.75 -16.26
N HIS A 158 6.89 9.20 -15.03
CA HIS A 158 7.91 9.42 -14.00
C HIS A 158 8.94 8.29 -13.90
N LYS A 159 8.89 7.26 -14.76
CA LYS A 159 9.85 6.14 -14.69
C LYS A 159 11.31 6.56 -14.80
N GLU A 160 11.65 7.56 -15.61
CA GLU A 160 13.04 8.04 -15.68
C GLU A 160 13.47 8.71 -14.37
N PHE A 161 12.59 9.50 -13.75
CA PHE A 161 12.83 10.05 -12.43
C PHE A 161 13.04 8.93 -11.40
N TYR A 162 12.19 7.89 -11.39
CA TYR A 162 12.32 6.74 -10.49
C TYR A 162 13.62 5.95 -10.71
N ARG A 163 14.02 5.72 -11.96
CA ARG A 163 15.31 5.05 -12.28
C ARG A 163 16.49 5.87 -11.78
N GLU A 164 16.41 7.20 -11.91
CA GLU A 164 17.42 8.09 -11.39
C GLU A 164 17.48 8.06 -9.85
N GLN A 165 16.35 8.00 -9.15
CA GLN A 165 16.32 7.84 -7.69
C GLN A 165 17.04 6.56 -7.25
N ILE A 166 16.77 5.43 -7.91
CA ILE A 166 17.48 4.16 -7.67
C ILE A 166 18.98 4.32 -7.92
N ARG A 167 19.38 4.97 -9.02
CA ARG A 167 20.79 5.16 -9.37
C ARG A 167 21.53 6.03 -8.34
N LEU A 168 20.92 7.14 -7.91
CA LEU A 168 21.46 8.04 -6.91
C LEU A 168 21.60 7.34 -5.55
N PHE A 169 20.56 6.64 -5.10
CA PHE A 169 20.58 5.87 -3.87
C PHE A 169 21.71 4.83 -3.85
N PHE A 170 21.89 4.10 -4.95
CA PHE A 170 23.00 3.13 -5.09
C PHE A 170 24.37 3.78 -5.02
N ARG A 171 24.54 4.96 -5.62
CA ARG A 171 25.80 5.69 -5.58
C ARG A 171 26.14 6.12 -4.15
N GLU A 172 25.15 6.51 -3.37
CA GLU A 172 25.30 6.89 -1.96
C GLU A 172 25.45 5.67 -1.04
N ASN A 173 24.86 4.53 -1.41
CA ASN A 173 24.84 3.29 -0.64
C ASN A 173 25.31 2.09 -1.49
N PRO A 174 26.60 2.03 -1.89
CA PRO A 174 27.09 1.01 -2.82
C PRO A 174 26.94 -0.42 -2.30
N ASN A 175 26.93 -0.59 -0.97
CA ASN A 175 26.85 -1.88 -0.29
C ASN A 175 25.44 -2.20 0.24
N VAL A 176 24.39 -1.50 -0.23
CA VAL A 176 23.02 -1.72 0.26
C VAL A 176 22.58 -3.18 0.12
N PHE A 177 23.06 -3.88 -0.91
CA PHE A 177 22.73 -5.28 -1.14
C PHE A 177 23.48 -6.27 -0.23
N ASP A 178 24.49 -5.82 0.51
CA ASP A 178 25.17 -6.63 1.53
C ASP A 178 24.43 -6.58 2.88
N ILE A 179 23.55 -5.58 3.09
CA ILE A 179 22.79 -5.40 4.34
C ILE A 179 21.96 -6.64 4.71
N PRO A 180 21.19 -7.26 3.80
CA PRO A 180 20.46 -8.49 4.08
C PRO A 180 21.32 -9.62 4.65
N HIS A 181 22.55 -9.79 4.14
CA HIS A 181 23.46 -10.80 4.64
C HIS A 181 23.87 -10.49 6.09
N PHE A 182 24.29 -9.25 6.36
CA PHE A 182 24.63 -8.79 7.70
C PHE A 182 23.47 -8.94 8.70
N VAL A 183 22.27 -8.50 8.33
CA VAL A 183 21.07 -8.59 9.18
C VAL A 183 20.68 -10.04 9.43
N GLY A 184 20.67 -10.87 8.38
CA GLY A 184 20.34 -12.29 8.50
C GLY A 184 21.33 -13.06 9.38
N GLU A 185 22.62 -12.78 9.27
CA GLU A 185 23.64 -13.36 10.15
C GLU A 185 23.48 -12.90 11.60
N PHE A 186 23.21 -11.60 11.82
CA PHE A 186 23.04 -11.04 13.16
C PHE A 186 21.88 -11.69 13.93
N PHE A 187 20.73 -11.89 13.27
CA PHE A 187 19.55 -12.52 13.88
C PHE A 187 19.54 -14.06 13.78
N GLY A 188 20.48 -14.67 13.05
CA GLY A 188 20.50 -16.12 12.83
C GLY A 188 19.36 -16.64 11.94
N GLU A 189 18.71 -15.76 11.18
CA GLU A 189 17.54 -16.08 10.36
C GLU A 189 17.80 -15.85 8.87
N LYS A 190 17.27 -16.74 8.03
CA LYS A 190 17.32 -16.61 6.58
C LYS A 190 15.93 -16.29 6.04
N GLN A 191 15.82 -15.16 5.34
CA GLN A 191 14.59 -14.74 4.68
C GLN A 191 14.64 -15.05 3.19
N LYS A 192 13.47 -15.28 2.58
CA LYS A 192 13.39 -15.68 1.17
C LYS A 192 13.72 -14.51 0.24
N ARG A 193 13.33 -13.30 0.62
CA ARG A 193 13.47 -12.10 -0.20
C ARG A 193 13.61 -10.85 0.67
N TRP A 194 14.35 -9.89 0.16
CA TRP A 194 14.60 -8.60 0.80
C TRP A 194 14.31 -7.48 -0.21
N VAL A 195 13.54 -6.48 0.21
CA VAL A 195 13.11 -5.41 -0.68
C VAL A 195 13.26 -4.07 0.02
N PHE A 196 14.06 -3.19 -0.56
CA PHE A 196 14.11 -1.79 -0.23
C PHE A 196 13.12 -1.04 -1.12
N ILE A 197 12.17 -0.33 -0.52
CA ILE A 197 11.17 0.47 -1.24
C ILE A 197 11.47 1.94 -1.01
N LEU A 198 11.87 2.65 -2.07
CA LEU A 198 12.05 4.09 -2.03
C LEU A 198 10.69 4.77 -2.16
N GLN A 199 10.38 5.70 -1.24
CA GLN A 199 9.13 6.46 -1.21
C GLN A 199 9.41 7.95 -1.45
N PRO A 200 9.48 8.41 -2.71
CA PRO A 200 9.86 9.79 -3.03
C PRO A 200 8.87 10.85 -2.49
N LEU A 201 7.64 10.44 -2.18
CA LEU A 201 6.60 11.30 -1.62
C LEU A 201 6.57 11.34 -0.07
N GLU A 202 7.33 10.49 0.62
CA GLU A 202 7.32 10.43 2.09
C GLU A 202 8.54 11.18 2.65
N MET A 203 8.32 12.21 3.47
CA MET A 203 9.39 12.98 4.12
C MET A 203 9.61 12.50 5.56
N TYR A 204 10.85 12.14 5.90
CA TYR A 204 11.32 11.67 7.21
C TYR A 204 10.71 10.35 7.74
N TYR A 205 9.77 9.76 7.02
CA TYR A 205 9.12 8.52 7.40
C TYR A 205 9.83 7.31 6.81
N ASN A 206 10.21 6.37 7.67
CA ASN A 206 10.85 5.11 7.30
C ASN A 206 10.17 3.99 8.09
N TYR A 207 10.00 2.84 7.46
CA TYR A 207 9.30 1.71 8.07
C TYR A 207 9.95 0.39 7.73
N GLY A 208 9.83 -0.55 8.65
CA GLY A 208 10.33 -1.90 8.50
C GLY A 208 9.24 -2.93 8.76
N GLY A 209 9.28 -4.05 8.05
CA GLY A 209 8.34 -5.14 8.31
C GLY A 209 8.45 -6.29 7.33
N SER A 210 7.80 -7.40 7.63
CA SER A 210 7.80 -8.58 6.78
C SER A 210 6.40 -8.99 6.34
N ILE A 211 6.28 -9.46 5.10
CA ILE A 211 5.06 -10.07 4.55
C ILE A 211 5.47 -11.34 3.80
N ASN A 212 4.88 -12.49 4.14
CA ASN A 212 5.11 -13.78 3.46
C ASN A 212 6.60 -14.12 3.25
N SER A 213 7.41 -14.04 4.32
CA SER A 213 8.87 -14.27 4.29
C SER A 213 9.69 -13.32 3.39
N THR A 214 9.09 -12.19 2.99
CA THR A 214 9.79 -11.07 2.37
C THR A 214 9.96 -9.96 3.39
N VAL A 215 11.19 -9.52 3.62
CA VAL A 215 11.50 -8.37 4.48
C VAL A 215 11.51 -7.11 3.65
N TYR A 216 10.87 -6.07 4.15
CA TYR A 216 10.76 -4.76 3.54
C TYR A 216 11.42 -3.70 4.40
N ALA A 217 12.18 -2.82 3.75
CA ALA A 217 12.62 -1.54 4.29
C ALA A 217 12.07 -0.43 3.41
N PHE A 218 11.09 0.30 3.94
CA PHE A 218 10.47 1.45 3.32
C PHE A 218 11.25 2.69 3.71
N LEU A 219 11.80 3.39 2.71
CA LEU A 219 12.74 4.49 2.90
C LEU A 219 12.14 5.79 2.36
N GLY A 220 11.90 6.73 3.26
CA GLY A 220 11.49 8.09 2.93
C GLY A 220 12.68 9.02 2.68
N VAL A 221 12.35 10.24 2.30
CA VAL A 221 13.27 11.34 1.97
C VAL A 221 13.66 12.07 3.25
N CYS A 222 14.96 12.18 3.53
CA CYS A 222 15.49 12.93 4.67
C CYS A 222 15.97 14.33 4.29
N SER A 223 16.35 14.54 3.02
CA SER A 223 16.74 15.86 2.54
C SER A 223 16.56 15.97 1.04
N VAL A 224 16.68 17.18 0.51
CA VAL A 224 16.69 17.44 -0.94
C VAL A 224 17.98 18.15 -1.28
N SER A 225 18.73 17.61 -2.24
CA SER A 225 19.99 18.18 -2.72
C SER A 225 19.91 18.39 -4.22
N GLY A 226 20.15 19.63 -4.69
CA GLY A 226 20.08 19.96 -6.11
C GLY A 226 18.71 19.71 -6.76
N GLY A 227 17.63 19.67 -5.97
CA GLY A 227 16.28 19.33 -6.42
C GLY A 227 15.96 17.83 -6.41
N SER A 228 16.93 16.96 -6.14
CA SER A 228 16.73 15.51 -6.04
C SER A 228 16.52 15.06 -4.59
N PRO A 229 15.57 14.14 -4.33
CA PRO A 229 15.45 13.47 -3.04
C PRO A 229 16.73 12.77 -2.60
N GLN A 230 16.97 12.78 -1.29
CA GLN A 230 18.02 12.03 -0.61
C GLN A 230 17.35 11.20 0.48
N TYR A 231 17.40 9.89 0.33
CA TYR A 231 16.69 8.97 1.21
C TYR A 231 17.43 8.81 2.54
N CYS A 232 16.68 8.55 3.60
CA CYS A 232 17.25 8.34 4.91
C CYS A 232 18.15 7.09 4.94
N ASN A 233 19.31 7.19 5.59
CA ASN A 233 20.17 6.03 5.87
C ASN A 233 19.62 5.25 7.07
N ALA A 234 18.48 4.60 6.87
CA ALA A 234 17.77 3.83 7.89
C ALA A 234 17.69 2.33 7.55
N SER A 235 18.28 1.89 6.43
CA SER A 235 18.15 0.54 5.86
C SER A 235 18.35 -0.59 6.89
N VAL A 236 19.40 -0.54 7.71
CA VAL A 236 19.64 -1.56 8.74
C VAL A 236 18.59 -1.49 9.86
N HIS A 237 18.25 -0.29 10.33
CA HIS A 237 17.23 -0.08 11.36
C HIS A 237 15.87 -0.61 10.91
N GLU A 238 15.45 -0.27 9.68
CA GLU A 238 14.17 -0.72 9.15
C GLU A 238 14.13 -2.22 8.93
N MET A 239 15.21 -2.84 8.40
CA MET A 239 15.22 -4.29 8.26
C MET A 239 15.16 -5.02 9.61
N ALA A 240 15.79 -4.48 10.65
CA ALA A 240 15.77 -5.07 11.99
C ALA A 240 14.37 -5.16 12.59
N HIS A 241 13.45 -4.23 12.27
CA HIS A 241 12.05 -4.29 12.72
C HIS A 241 11.34 -5.60 12.38
N SER A 242 11.79 -6.29 11.32
CA SER A 242 11.22 -7.58 10.92
C SER A 242 11.60 -8.75 11.84
N PHE A 243 12.57 -8.55 12.74
CA PHE A 243 13.09 -9.58 13.64
C PHE A 243 12.86 -9.25 15.12
N ILE A 244 12.72 -7.96 15.45
CA ILE A 244 12.51 -7.50 16.84
C ILE A 244 11.04 -7.20 17.17
N ASN A 245 10.23 -6.85 16.17
CA ASN A 245 8.79 -6.68 16.34
C ASN A 245 8.08 -8.01 16.07
N LEU A 246 8.42 -9.03 16.87
CA LEU A 246 7.61 -10.24 16.91
C LEU A 246 6.30 -9.94 17.68
N PRO A 247 5.15 -10.48 17.24
CA PRO A 247 3.90 -10.38 17.99
C PRO A 247 4.00 -10.93 19.41
#